data_AF-D8GN61-F1
#
_entry.id   AF-D8GN61-F1
#
_cell.length_a   1.000
_cell.length_b   1.000
_cell.length_c   1.000
_cell.angle_alpha   90.00
_cell.angle_beta   90.00
_cell.angle_gamma   90.00
#
_symmetry.space_group_name_H-M   'P 1'
#
loop_
_entity.id
_entity.type
_entity.pdbx_description
1 polymer ?
#
loop_
_entity_poly.entity_id
_entity_poly.type
_entity_poly.pdbx_seq_one_letter_code
_entity_poly.pdbx_strand_id
1 'polypeptide(L)'
;MKNLKVRGKINLLIVCIILILSASVLILVHHNLSNITDESYSNQLKSNSGMALKLLDEKYSGAWKEKGGKLYKGSKLISGDTKFVDSIKAETGEEVTIFLKDTRISTTVMNKGNRAVNTKALSEVSNKVLKSGEDFRGETKILNVPYEVIYKPIRDNEGNVLGMFFIGISKSVINNQIFQVFKSIGIIVLLIAILSVIAANIFVSKITKVLLYSAEYMNTLSKGDFTKEVPREYLNYKDEGGVLAKGIEGMRKSVNNLLYTIRNDFKTIVDESNSLVLISKELSGSSSDVSQTINQVAGANTNQAQELVAVNGVIDSFSNELSKIVEDINEIDRSSNEIDSMAKENSEKLPNIERSIAKVNDSFKMFKGDITEFSSNVLKINDITNIINSVSDQTNLLALNAAIEAARAGEAGKGFAVVAEEVRKLASQTKESSTSIDSLIKLLSNKIGAIVKETSEMDNEIVNQTKSINESIEAFTNITYAVNNIIPKIQKVNVSVDNLEKSKDKIVSSVEETSATAEEMAASTEEIAASSAEMSKSANKVYEVAENLESMTENLKGNITKFRINN
;
A
#
# COMPACT_ATOMS: atom_id res chain seq x y z
N MET A 1 -42.58 -32.92 38.00
CA MET A 1 -42.82 -31.87 36.96
C MET A 1 -41.71 -31.70 35.91
N LYS A 2 -40.50 -32.28 36.05
CA LYS A 2 -39.40 -32.06 35.08
C LYS A 2 -39.66 -32.62 33.66
N ASN A 3 -40.46 -33.68 33.51
CA ASN A 3 -40.73 -34.33 32.21
C ASN A 3 -42.05 -33.93 31.52
N LEU A 4 -42.81 -33.01 32.10
CA LEU A 4 -44.05 -32.52 31.47
C LEU A 4 -43.73 -31.42 30.46
N LYS A 5 -44.20 -31.59 29.21
CA LYS A 5 -44.18 -30.53 28.19
C LYS A 5 -44.91 -29.29 28.72
N VAL A 6 -44.54 -28.09 28.23
CA VAL A 6 -45.10 -26.80 28.69
C VAL A 6 -46.62 -26.82 28.75
N ARG A 7 -47.27 -27.39 27.73
CA ARG A 7 -48.73 -27.63 27.68
C ARG A 7 -49.27 -28.41 28.89
N GLY A 8 -48.58 -29.48 29.28
CA GLY A 8 -48.98 -30.31 30.42
C GLY A 8 -48.80 -29.60 31.77
N LYS A 9 -47.75 -28.78 31.92
CA LYS A 9 -47.54 -27.98 33.13
C LYS A 9 -48.62 -26.92 33.32
N ILE A 10 -48.95 -26.18 32.27
CA ILE A 10 -49.97 -25.12 32.31
C ILE A 10 -51.35 -25.71 32.58
N ASN A 11 -51.72 -26.79 31.88
CA ASN A 11 -53.01 -27.45 32.11
C ASN A 11 -53.13 -28.01 33.53
N LEU A 12 -52.07 -28.62 34.06
CA LEU A 12 -52.06 -29.15 35.44
C LEU A 12 -52.27 -28.02 36.46
N LEU A 13 -51.60 -26.88 36.29
CA LEU A 13 -51.73 -25.73 37.17
C LEU A 13 -53.16 -25.18 37.17
N ILE A 14 -53.77 -25.01 35.99
CA ILE A 14 -55.15 -24.54 35.84
C ILE A 14 -56.13 -25.52 36.51
N VAL A 15 -55.96 -26.82 36.29
CA VAL A 15 -56.81 -27.85 36.92
C VAL A 15 -56.68 -27.83 38.45
N CYS A 16 -55.46 -27.72 38.99
CA CYS A 16 -55.24 -27.63 40.43
C CYS A 16 -55.93 -26.39 41.04
N ILE A 17 -55.81 -25.22 40.40
CA ILE A 17 -56.48 -23.99 40.85
C ILE A 17 -58.00 -24.14 40.84
N ILE A 18 -58.56 -24.71 39.78
CA ILE A 18 -60.02 -24.95 39.65
C ILE A 18 -60.51 -25.91 40.74
N LEU A 19 -59.77 -26.97 41.03
CA LEU A 19 -60.15 -27.93 42.08
C LEU A 19 -60.16 -27.28 43.47
N ILE A 20 -59.15 -26.46 43.79
CA ILE A 20 -59.07 -25.74 45.07
C ILE A 20 -60.24 -24.75 45.21
N LEU A 21 -60.52 -23.97 44.16
CA LEU A 21 -61.65 -23.02 44.13
C LEU A 21 -63.01 -23.72 44.25
N SER A 22 -63.17 -24.86 43.57
CA SER A 22 -64.41 -25.63 43.62
C SER A 22 -64.65 -26.20 45.01
N ALA A 23 -63.61 -26.73 45.66
CA ALA A 23 -63.70 -27.24 47.02
C ALA A 23 -64.00 -26.15 48.04
N SER A 24 -63.35 -24.98 47.93
CA SER A 24 -63.58 -23.86 48.86
C SER A 24 -65.00 -23.31 48.77
N VAL A 25 -65.55 -23.17 47.55
CA VAL A 25 -66.95 -22.74 47.35
C VAL A 25 -67.93 -23.75 47.96
N LEU A 26 -67.73 -25.05 47.75
CA LEU A 26 -68.61 -26.08 48.30
C LEU A 26 -68.60 -26.08 49.84
N ILE A 27 -67.42 -25.96 50.46
CA ILE A 27 -67.28 -25.89 51.92
C ILE A 27 -68.02 -24.65 52.47
N LEU A 28 -67.83 -23.48 51.86
CA LEU A 28 -68.46 -22.23 52.28
C LEU A 28 -69.99 -22.29 52.17
N VAL A 29 -70.50 -22.85 51.07
CA VAL A 29 -71.95 -23.00 50.85
C VAL A 29 -72.56 -23.96 51.87
N HIS A 30 -71.91 -25.10 52.14
CA HIS A 30 -72.40 -26.06 53.13
C HIS A 30 -72.50 -25.44 54.52
N HIS A 31 -71.45 -24.72 54.95
CA HIS A 31 -71.41 -24.09 56.25
C HIS A 31 -72.51 -23.02 56.42
N ASN A 32 -72.67 -22.13 55.44
CA ASN A 32 -73.71 -21.10 55.48
C ASN A 32 -75.13 -21.69 55.45
N LEU A 33 -75.36 -22.71 54.60
CA LEU A 33 -76.67 -23.33 54.47
C LEU A 33 -77.08 -24.04 55.77
N SER A 34 -76.15 -24.75 56.42
CA SER A 34 -76.43 -25.39 57.71
C SER A 34 -76.81 -24.37 58.79
N ASN A 35 -76.05 -23.29 58.92
CA ASN A 35 -76.31 -22.25 59.92
C ASN A 35 -77.68 -21.58 59.73
N ILE A 36 -78.01 -21.19 58.49
CA ILE A 36 -79.29 -20.55 58.16
C ILE A 36 -80.46 -21.50 58.44
N THR A 37 -80.31 -22.78 58.08
CA THR A 37 -81.40 -23.76 58.19
C THR A 37 -81.71 -24.07 59.66
N ASP A 38 -80.69 -24.25 60.50
CA ASP A 38 -80.88 -24.50 61.93
C ASP A 38 -81.56 -23.31 62.63
N GLU A 39 -81.17 -22.08 62.32
CA GLU A 39 -81.80 -20.88 62.88
C GLU A 39 -83.27 -20.73 62.42
N SER A 40 -83.54 -21.01 61.15
CA SER A 40 -84.88 -20.93 60.55
C SER A 40 -85.87 -21.90 61.22
N TYR A 41 -85.52 -23.18 61.34
CA TYR A 41 -86.38 -24.19 61.96
C TYR A 41 -86.59 -23.94 63.45
N SER A 42 -85.55 -23.50 64.14
CA SER A 42 -85.62 -23.25 65.57
C SER A 42 -86.52 -22.02 65.86
N ASN A 43 -86.57 -21.03 64.96
CA ASN A 43 -87.53 -19.93 65.02
C ASN A 43 -88.97 -20.36 64.63
N GLN A 44 -89.11 -21.25 63.64
CA GLN A 44 -90.40 -21.83 63.25
C GLN A 44 -91.06 -22.57 64.42
N LEU A 45 -90.31 -23.44 65.11
CA LEU A 45 -90.80 -24.14 66.30
C LEU A 45 -91.24 -23.17 67.42
N LYS A 46 -90.53 -22.05 67.59
CA LYS A 46 -90.89 -21.03 68.59
C LYS A 46 -92.23 -20.39 68.25
N SER A 47 -92.43 -20.03 66.98
CA SER A 47 -93.70 -19.48 66.49
C SER A 47 -94.84 -20.49 66.68
N ASN A 48 -94.65 -21.72 66.19
CA ASN A 48 -95.66 -22.76 66.20
C ASN A 48 -96.03 -23.23 67.62
N SER A 49 -95.06 -23.32 68.53
CA SER A 49 -95.35 -23.64 69.95
C SER A 49 -96.24 -22.59 70.61
N GLY A 50 -96.00 -21.30 70.34
CA GLY A 50 -96.78 -20.19 70.86
C GLY A 50 -98.20 -20.18 70.27
N MET A 51 -98.31 -20.41 68.96
CA MET A 51 -99.60 -20.53 68.27
C MET A 51 -100.42 -21.71 68.82
N ALA A 52 -99.82 -22.90 68.93
CA ALA A 52 -100.50 -24.10 69.40
C ALA A 52 -101.07 -23.91 70.81
N LEU A 53 -100.28 -23.38 71.75
CA LEU A 53 -100.77 -23.14 73.12
C LEU A 53 -101.92 -22.12 73.15
N LYS A 54 -101.84 -21.03 72.37
CA LYS A 54 -102.95 -20.06 72.25
C LYS A 54 -104.21 -20.69 71.67
N LEU A 55 -104.09 -21.50 70.62
CA LEU A 55 -105.23 -22.22 70.03
C LEU A 55 -105.87 -23.18 71.03
N LEU A 56 -105.07 -23.81 71.89
CA LEU A 56 -105.58 -24.67 72.94
C LEU A 56 -106.32 -23.88 74.03
N ASP A 57 -105.82 -22.71 74.41
CA ASP A 57 -106.47 -21.79 75.35
C ASP A 57 -107.78 -21.21 74.80
N GLU A 58 -107.85 -20.90 73.50
CA GLU A 58 -109.08 -20.43 72.83
C GLU A 58 -110.13 -21.54 72.70
N LYS A 59 -109.69 -22.75 72.33
CA LYS A 59 -110.61 -23.88 72.06
C LYS A 59 -111.25 -24.43 73.34
N TYR A 60 -110.57 -24.35 74.48
CA TYR A 60 -111.05 -24.87 75.76
C TYR A 60 -110.95 -23.80 76.85
N SER A 61 -112.10 -23.22 77.19
CA SER A 61 -112.19 -22.19 78.23
C SER A 61 -111.99 -22.77 79.64
N GLY A 62 -111.07 -22.17 80.40
CA GLY A 62 -110.79 -22.50 81.80
C GLY A 62 -109.31 -22.79 82.10
N ALA A 63 -108.99 -22.85 83.40
CA ALA A 63 -107.65 -23.12 83.88
C ALA A 63 -107.21 -24.58 83.64
N TRP A 64 -105.91 -24.80 83.53
CA TRP A 64 -105.37 -26.16 83.63
C TRP A 64 -105.53 -26.69 85.05
N LYS A 65 -105.98 -27.94 85.19
CA LYS A 65 -106.17 -28.60 86.48
C LYS A 65 -105.78 -30.07 86.39
N GLU A 66 -105.12 -30.58 87.43
CA GLU A 66 -104.91 -32.01 87.63
C GLU A 66 -105.98 -32.56 88.57
N LYS A 67 -106.71 -33.61 88.15
CA LYS A 67 -107.66 -34.33 89.02
C LYS A 67 -107.54 -35.82 88.78
N GLY A 68 -107.12 -36.56 89.81
CA GLY A 68 -107.00 -38.03 89.78
C GLY A 68 -105.94 -38.56 88.79
N GLY A 69 -104.79 -37.89 88.68
CA GLY A 69 -103.72 -38.28 87.75
C GLY A 69 -104.04 -38.03 86.27
N LYS A 70 -105.07 -37.23 85.99
CA LYS A 70 -105.47 -36.82 84.63
C LYS A 70 -105.45 -35.30 84.52
N LEU A 71 -104.99 -34.81 83.37
CA LEU A 71 -104.89 -33.39 83.05
C LEU A 71 -106.15 -32.91 82.33
N TYR A 72 -106.72 -31.83 82.85
CA TYR A 72 -107.89 -31.15 82.30
C TYR A 72 -107.56 -29.71 81.95
N LYS A 73 -108.21 -29.19 80.90
CA LYS A 73 -108.27 -27.76 80.57
C LYS A 73 -109.72 -27.31 80.68
N GLY A 74 -110.04 -26.55 81.72
CA GLY A 74 -111.42 -26.26 82.08
C GLY A 74 -112.18 -27.55 82.46
N SER A 75 -113.23 -27.88 81.71
CA SER A 75 -113.98 -29.14 81.85
C SER A 75 -113.48 -30.27 80.92
N LYS A 76 -112.59 -29.97 79.96
CA LYS A 76 -112.15 -30.92 78.95
C LYS A 76 -111.00 -31.79 79.46
N LEU A 77 -111.15 -33.11 79.34
CA LEU A 77 -110.07 -34.07 79.56
C LEU A 77 -109.07 -34.00 78.39
N ILE A 78 -107.81 -33.68 78.70
CA ILE A 78 -106.71 -33.63 77.73
C ILE A 78 -105.91 -34.93 77.74
N SER A 79 -105.79 -35.59 78.91
CA SER A 79 -105.16 -36.91 78.99
C SER A 79 -105.90 -37.92 78.11
N GLY A 80 -105.21 -38.45 77.10
CA GLY A 80 -105.76 -39.40 76.12
C GLY A 80 -106.48 -38.75 74.92
N ASP A 81 -106.66 -37.42 74.86
CA ASP A 81 -107.24 -36.77 73.68
C ASP A 81 -106.16 -36.42 72.65
N THR A 82 -106.19 -37.08 71.50
CA THR A 82 -105.19 -36.88 70.43
C THR A 82 -105.61 -35.83 69.40
N LYS A 83 -106.87 -35.40 69.36
CA LYS A 83 -107.39 -34.54 68.27
C LYS A 83 -106.62 -33.23 68.14
N PHE A 84 -106.23 -32.64 69.27
CA PHE A 84 -105.50 -31.39 69.28
C PHE A 84 -104.07 -31.55 68.76
N VAL A 85 -103.31 -32.50 69.31
CA VAL A 85 -101.91 -32.71 68.90
C VAL A 85 -101.82 -33.14 67.43
N ASP A 86 -102.80 -33.92 66.96
CA ASP A 86 -102.90 -34.33 65.55
C ASP A 86 -103.18 -33.14 64.62
N SER A 87 -104.06 -32.21 65.02
CA SER A 87 -104.35 -31.03 64.21
C SER A 87 -103.13 -30.12 64.04
N ILE A 88 -102.32 -29.95 65.09
CA ILE A 88 -101.10 -29.13 64.97
C ILE A 88 -100.09 -29.84 64.08
N LYS A 89 -99.88 -31.16 64.22
CA LYS A 89 -99.00 -31.91 63.32
C LYS A 89 -99.44 -31.86 61.86
N ALA A 90 -100.75 -31.91 61.60
CA ALA A 90 -101.27 -31.82 60.23
C ALA A 90 -100.95 -30.47 59.57
N GLU A 91 -101.02 -29.37 60.33
CA GLU A 91 -100.78 -28.01 59.83
C GLU A 91 -99.28 -27.64 59.79
N THR A 92 -98.50 -28.03 60.80
CA THR A 92 -97.10 -27.61 60.91
C THR A 92 -96.10 -28.66 60.44
N GLY A 93 -96.51 -29.92 60.31
CA GLY A 93 -95.62 -31.05 60.07
C GLY A 93 -94.74 -31.42 61.27
N GLU A 94 -94.90 -30.74 62.41
CA GLU A 94 -94.10 -30.95 63.61
C GLU A 94 -94.73 -31.99 64.54
N GLU A 95 -93.90 -32.71 65.27
CA GLU A 95 -94.37 -33.62 66.30
C GLU A 95 -94.77 -32.85 67.55
N VAL A 96 -95.97 -33.11 68.07
CA VAL A 96 -96.56 -32.40 69.20
C VAL A 96 -96.88 -33.34 70.34
N THR A 97 -96.69 -32.89 71.58
CA THR A 97 -97.00 -33.70 72.76
C THR A 97 -97.40 -32.84 73.94
N ILE A 98 -98.36 -33.32 74.71
CA ILE A 98 -98.73 -32.81 76.02
C ILE A 98 -98.33 -33.86 77.05
N PHE A 99 -97.62 -33.40 78.07
CA PHE A 99 -97.17 -34.22 79.19
C PHE A 99 -97.94 -33.82 80.45
N LEU A 100 -98.21 -34.81 81.31
CA LEU A 100 -98.52 -34.58 82.72
C LEU A 100 -97.25 -34.93 83.50
N LYS A 101 -96.71 -33.97 84.25
CA LYS A 101 -95.33 -34.03 84.77
C LYS A 101 -94.38 -34.41 83.63
N ASP A 102 -93.62 -35.49 83.79
CA ASP A 102 -92.65 -35.99 82.81
C ASP A 102 -93.24 -36.99 81.81
N THR A 103 -94.52 -37.37 81.93
CA THR A 103 -95.10 -38.50 81.20
C THR A 103 -96.02 -38.05 80.07
N ARG A 104 -95.83 -38.61 78.86
CA ARG A 104 -96.65 -38.28 77.67
C ARG A 104 -98.09 -38.74 77.87
N ILE A 105 -99.03 -37.80 77.84
CA ILE A 105 -100.47 -38.10 77.98
C ILE A 105 -101.24 -37.91 76.67
N SER A 106 -100.71 -37.14 75.72
CA SER A 106 -101.22 -37.01 74.36
C SER A 106 -100.05 -36.66 73.44
N THR A 107 -99.80 -37.44 72.39
CA THR A 107 -98.59 -37.30 71.56
C THR A 107 -98.84 -37.72 70.12
N THR A 108 -98.23 -37.04 69.17
CA THR A 108 -98.11 -37.50 67.77
C THR A 108 -96.85 -38.31 67.50
N VAL A 109 -95.91 -38.32 68.44
CA VAL A 109 -94.69 -39.12 68.35
C VAL A 109 -95.07 -40.59 68.37
N MET A 110 -94.58 -41.33 67.37
CA MET A 110 -94.82 -42.76 67.22
C MET A 110 -93.63 -43.56 67.76
N ASN A 111 -93.91 -44.62 68.50
CA ASN A 111 -92.96 -45.63 68.95
C ASN A 111 -93.42 -47.00 68.44
N LYS A 112 -92.66 -47.57 67.48
CA LYS A 112 -92.94 -48.90 66.89
C LYS A 112 -94.42 -49.07 66.43
N GLY A 113 -94.94 -48.08 65.71
CA GLY A 113 -96.30 -48.10 65.14
C GLY A 113 -97.42 -47.67 66.08
N ASN A 114 -97.17 -47.53 67.40
CA ASN A 114 -98.12 -47.01 68.37
C ASN A 114 -97.72 -45.61 68.83
N ARG A 115 -98.65 -44.79 69.33
CA ARG A 115 -98.30 -43.49 69.92
C ARG A 115 -97.45 -43.70 71.18
N ALA A 116 -96.46 -42.85 71.37
CA ALA A 116 -95.52 -42.91 72.50
C ALA A 116 -96.14 -42.45 73.84
N VAL A 117 -97.42 -42.71 74.08
CA VAL A 117 -98.11 -42.40 75.34
C VAL A 117 -97.48 -43.22 76.47
N ASN A 118 -97.46 -42.67 77.70
CA ASN A 118 -96.81 -43.24 78.88
C ASN A 118 -95.27 -43.36 78.81
N THR A 119 -94.63 -42.83 77.77
CA THR A 119 -93.17 -42.63 77.78
C THR A 119 -92.81 -41.35 78.52
N LYS A 120 -91.61 -41.31 79.11
CA LYS A 120 -91.12 -40.13 79.83
C LYS A 120 -90.29 -39.23 78.93
N ALA A 121 -90.34 -37.92 79.19
CA ALA A 121 -89.36 -36.99 78.65
C ALA A 121 -87.97 -37.31 79.21
N LEU A 122 -86.92 -36.93 78.47
CA LEU A 122 -85.55 -37.05 78.96
C LEU A 122 -85.38 -36.24 80.24
N SER A 123 -84.64 -36.80 81.19
CA SER A 123 -84.45 -36.25 82.54
C SER A 123 -83.96 -34.79 82.52
N GLU A 124 -83.08 -34.47 81.57
CA GLU A 124 -82.53 -33.12 81.33
C GLU A 124 -83.64 -32.11 80.99
N VAL A 125 -84.51 -32.45 80.05
CA VAL A 125 -85.64 -31.61 79.64
C VAL A 125 -86.66 -31.49 80.77
N SER A 126 -87.03 -32.62 81.39
CA SER A 126 -88.03 -32.62 82.47
C SER A 126 -87.56 -31.81 83.68
N ASN A 127 -86.26 -31.82 84.01
CA ASN A 127 -85.73 -31.00 85.10
C ASN A 127 -85.83 -29.50 84.77
N LYS A 128 -85.45 -29.08 83.56
CA LYS A 128 -85.47 -27.66 83.19
C LYS A 128 -86.89 -27.11 83.11
N VAL A 129 -87.81 -27.85 82.48
CA VAL A 129 -89.17 -27.36 82.23
C VAL A 129 -90.06 -27.51 83.45
N LEU A 130 -89.99 -28.64 84.17
CA LEU A 130 -90.91 -28.91 85.28
C LEU A 130 -90.41 -28.36 86.62
N LYS A 131 -89.09 -28.39 86.90
CA LYS A 131 -88.56 -27.90 88.18
C LYS A 131 -88.24 -26.41 88.15
N SER A 132 -87.59 -25.93 87.08
CA SER A 132 -87.22 -24.51 86.95
C SER A 132 -88.33 -23.66 86.31
N GLY A 133 -89.29 -24.28 85.61
CA GLY A 133 -90.38 -23.57 84.95
C GLY A 133 -89.95 -22.75 83.72
N GLU A 134 -88.81 -23.07 83.11
CA GLU A 134 -88.26 -22.40 81.93
C GLU A 134 -88.53 -23.19 80.64
N ASP A 135 -88.60 -22.49 79.51
CA ASP A 135 -88.64 -23.13 78.20
C ASP A 135 -87.33 -23.88 77.90
N PHE A 136 -87.41 -25.09 77.36
CA PHE A 136 -86.25 -25.79 76.80
C PHE A 136 -86.29 -25.68 75.27
N ARG A 137 -85.23 -25.14 74.68
CA ARG A 137 -85.01 -25.06 73.23
C ARG A 137 -83.65 -25.65 72.90
N GLY A 138 -83.61 -26.49 71.87
CA GLY A 138 -82.37 -27.03 71.33
C GLY A 138 -82.58 -28.43 70.76
N GLU A 139 -81.47 -29.12 70.50
CA GLU A 139 -81.50 -30.48 69.98
C GLU A 139 -81.65 -31.49 71.12
N THR A 140 -82.57 -32.45 70.98
CA THR A 140 -82.66 -33.59 71.89
C THR A 140 -83.08 -34.86 71.17
N LYS A 141 -82.85 -36.00 71.80
CA LYS A 141 -83.24 -37.30 71.24
C LYS A 141 -84.61 -37.72 71.74
N ILE A 142 -85.52 -37.95 70.80
CA ILE A 142 -86.82 -38.54 71.09
C ILE A 142 -86.81 -39.96 70.55
N LEU A 143 -86.89 -40.95 71.44
CA LEU A 143 -86.80 -42.38 71.07
C LEU A 143 -85.55 -42.69 70.22
N ASN A 144 -84.41 -42.09 70.59
CA ASN A 144 -83.11 -42.20 69.93
C ASN A 144 -83.00 -41.54 68.53
N VAL A 145 -84.01 -40.81 68.09
CA VAL A 145 -83.97 -39.99 66.88
C VAL A 145 -83.70 -38.53 67.27
N PRO A 146 -82.75 -37.83 66.61
CA PRO A 146 -82.46 -36.42 66.89
C PRO A 146 -83.57 -35.51 66.37
N TYR A 147 -84.12 -34.69 67.26
CA TYR A 147 -85.10 -33.66 66.95
C TYR A 147 -84.56 -32.30 67.39
N GLU A 148 -84.86 -31.27 66.60
CA GLU A 148 -84.88 -29.90 67.09
C GLU A 148 -86.21 -29.69 67.80
N VAL A 149 -86.18 -29.21 69.05
CA VAL A 149 -87.35 -29.25 69.93
C VAL A 149 -87.55 -27.97 70.72
N ILE A 150 -88.81 -27.71 71.07
CA ILE A 150 -89.19 -26.74 72.08
C ILE A 150 -90.15 -27.40 73.08
N TYR A 151 -89.84 -27.24 74.36
CA TYR A 151 -90.72 -27.60 75.47
C TYR A 151 -91.10 -26.35 76.26
N LYS A 152 -92.38 -26.21 76.60
CA LYS A 152 -92.95 -25.11 77.37
C LYS A 152 -93.71 -25.65 78.59
N PRO A 153 -93.60 -25.01 79.77
CA PRO A 153 -94.33 -25.44 80.96
C PRO A 153 -95.83 -25.17 80.83
N ILE A 154 -96.66 -26.13 81.24
CA ILE A 154 -98.11 -25.97 81.38
C ILE A 154 -98.39 -25.67 82.85
N ARG A 155 -99.01 -24.52 83.13
CA ARG A 155 -99.25 -24.01 84.48
C ARG A 155 -100.73 -23.99 84.84
N ASP A 156 -101.04 -24.22 86.12
CA ASP A 156 -102.37 -23.97 86.69
C ASP A 156 -102.61 -22.47 86.98
N ASN A 157 -103.76 -22.14 87.56
CA ASN A 157 -104.11 -20.76 87.94
C ASN A 157 -103.25 -20.20 89.10
N GLU A 158 -102.59 -21.05 89.87
CA GLU A 158 -101.70 -20.67 90.98
C GLU A 158 -100.24 -20.54 90.53
N GLY A 159 -99.95 -20.88 89.26
CA GLY A 159 -98.63 -20.81 88.65
C GLY A 159 -97.81 -22.10 88.75
N ASN A 160 -98.35 -23.17 89.36
CA ASN A 160 -97.67 -24.45 89.50
C ASN A 160 -97.58 -25.17 88.15
N VAL A 161 -96.42 -25.76 87.85
CA VAL A 161 -96.20 -26.49 86.60
C VAL A 161 -96.82 -27.90 86.72
N LEU A 162 -97.92 -28.14 86.03
CA LEU A 162 -98.61 -29.42 86.00
C LEU A 162 -97.99 -30.39 84.99
N GLY A 163 -97.34 -29.86 83.96
CA GLY A 163 -96.82 -30.64 82.85
C GLY A 163 -96.11 -29.77 81.83
N MET A 164 -95.93 -30.29 80.61
CA MET A 164 -95.23 -29.57 79.55
C MET A 164 -95.86 -29.81 78.18
N PHE A 165 -95.80 -28.78 77.35
CA PHE A 165 -96.13 -28.83 75.93
C PHE A 165 -94.85 -28.96 75.13
N PHE A 166 -94.83 -29.86 74.16
CA PHE A 166 -93.71 -30.18 73.30
C PHE A 166 -94.11 -29.97 71.85
N ILE A 167 -93.21 -29.37 71.09
CA ILE A 167 -93.22 -29.38 69.63
C ILE A 167 -91.80 -29.62 69.11
N GLY A 168 -91.65 -30.41 68.04
CA GLY A 168 -90.32 -30.69 67.49
C GLY A 168 -90.32 -31.25 66.07
N ILE A 169 -89.23 -31.01 65.34
CA ILE A 169 -89.01 -31.52 63.98
C ILE A 169 -87.76 -32.41 63.92
N SER A 170 -87.83 -33.49 63.15
CA SER A 170 -86.69 -34.41 63.00
C SER A 170 -85.54 -33.75 62.20
N LYS A 171 -84.30 -33.85 62.70
CA LYS A 171 -83.10 -33.42 61.97
C LYS A 171 -82.92 -34.15 60.64
N SER A 172 -83.50 -35.34 60.46
CA SER A 172 -83.46 -36.04 59.18
C SER A 172 -84.20 -35.30 58.06
N VAL A 173 -85.27 -34.56 58.39
CA VAL A 173 -86.02 -33.74 57.43
C VAL A 173 -85.18 -32.53 57.01
N ILE A 174 -84.54 -31.88 57.99
CA ILE A 174 -83.62 -30.75 57.80
C ILE A 174 -82.43 -31.15 56.90
N ASN A 175 -81.74 -32.24 57.25
CA ASN A 175 -80.56 -32.70 56.52
C ASN A 175 -80.87 -33.11 55.07
N ASN A 176 -82.05 -33.65 54.81
CA ASN A 176 -82.43 -34.05 53.45
C ASN A 176 -82.68 -32.84 52.53
N GLN A 177 -83.20 -31.73 53.09
CA GLN A 177 -83.33 -30.47 52.35
C GLN A 177 -81.95 -29.84 52.07
N ILE A 178 -81.06 -29.82 53.06
CA ILE A 178 -79.67 -29.37 52.89
C ILE A 178 -78.97 -30.18 51.79
N PHE A 179 -79.15 -31.51 51.78
CA PHE A 179 -78.55 -32.39 50.79
C PHE A 179 -79.04 -32.12 49.36
N GLN A 180 -80.33 -31.84 49.16
CA GLN A 180 -80.88 -31.53 47.83
C GLN A 180 -80.32 -30.23 47.24
N VAL A 181 -80.23 -29.17 48.07
CA VAL A 181 -79.63 -27.89 47.65
C VAL A 181 -78.13 -28.05 47.40
N PHE A 182 -77.43 -28.83 48.23
CA PHE A 182 -76.00 -29.10 48.03
C PHE A 182 -75.73 -29.88 46.72
N LYS A 183 -76.60 -30.85 46.39
CA LYS A 183 -76.49 -31.64 45.15
C LYS A 183 -76.65 -30.78 43.90
N SER A 184 -77.61 -29.85 43.86
CA SER A 184 -77.81 -28.98 42.69
C SER A 184 -76.64 -28.02 42.47
N ILE A 185 -76.10 -27.44 43.55
CA ILE A 185 -74.90 -26.57 43.49
C ILE A 185 -73.67 -27.36 43.04
N GLY A 186 -73.49 -28.60 43.53
CA GLY A 186 -72.38 -29.48 43.12
C GLY A 186 -72.35 -29.76 41.61
N ILE A 187 -73.52 -29.95 40.97
CA ILE A 187 -73.61 -30.17 39.52
C ILE A 187 -73.19 -28.92 38.73
N ILE A 188 -73.59 -27.73 39.18
CA ILE A 188 -73.23 -26.46 38.51
C ILE A 188 -71.73 -26.22 38.57
N VAL A 189 -71.11 -26.42 39.74
CA VAL A 189 -69.66 -26.28 39.92
C VAL A 189 -68.89 -27.26 39.01
N LEU A 190 -69.37 -28.50 38.89
CA LEU A 190 -68.76 -29.51 38.00
C LEU A 190 -68.82 -29.10 36.52
N LEU A 191 -69.95 -28.57 36.04
CA LEU A 191 -70.10 -28.13 34.66
C LEU A 191 -69.17 -26.95 34.33
N ILE A 192 -69.07 -25.97 35.23
CA ILE A 192 -68.15 -24.84 35.06
C ILE A 192 -66.70 -25.34 35.01
N ALA A 193 -66.32 -26.26 35.89
CA ALA A 193 -64.98 -26.84 35.90
C ALA A 193 -64.63 -27.54 34.57
N ILE A 194 -65.56 -28.32 34.00
CA ILE A 194 -65.35 -28.99 32.70
C ILE A 194 -65.15 -27.97 31.57
N LEU A 195 -66.01 -26.94 31.50
CA LEU A 195 -65.90 -25.89 30.48
C LEU A 195 -64.58 -25.12 30.57
N SER A 196 -64.14 -24.80 31.78
CA SER A 196 -62.85 -24.13 32.01
C SER A 196 -61.66 -24.97 31.56
N VAL A 197 -61.69 -26.30 31.77
CA VAL A 197 -60.63 -27.21 31.30
C VAL A 197 -60.58 -27.28 29.77
N ILE A 198 -61.73 -27.33 29.09
CA ILE A 198 -61.79 -27.35 27.62
C ILE A 198 -61.25 -26.03 27.04
N ALA A 199 -61.70 -24.89 27.57
CA ALA A 199 -61.24 -23.57 27.14
C ALA A 199 -59.72 -23.40 27.33
N ALA A 200 -59.20 -23.81 28.50
CA ALA A 200 -57.76 -23.81 28.78
C ALA A 200 -56.98 -24.66 27.77
N ASN A 201 -57.49 -25.85 27.44
CA ASN A 201 -56.81 -26.75 26.52
C ASN A 201 -56.67 -26.17 25.10
N ILE A 202 -57.74 -25.54 24.58
CA ILE A 202 -57.74 -24.86 23.27
C ILE A 202 -56.73 -23.70 23.26
N PHE A 203 -56.74 -22.87 24.30
CA PHE A 203 -55.86 -21.72 24.41
C PHE A 203 -54.38 -22.13 24.48
N VAL A 204 -54.05 -23.09 25.35
CA VAL A 204 -52.69 -23.62 25.51
C VAL A 204 -52.22 -24.33 24.23
N SER A 205 -53.10 -25.00 23.50
CA SER A 205 -52.77 -25.65 22.22
C SER A 205 -52.33 -24.65 21.15
N LYS A 206 -52.97 -23.48 21.07
CA LYS A 206 -52.59 -22.43 20.10
C LYS A 206 -51.19 -21.87 20.39
N ILE A 207 -50.91 -21.52 21.65
CA ILE A 207 -49.60 -20.98 22.07
C ILE A 207 -48.49 -22.02 21.84
N THR A 208 -48.73 -23.27 22.24
CA THR A 208 -47.72 -24.32 22.14
C THR A 208 -47.38 -24.66 20.67
N LYS A 209 -48.36 -24.56 19.74
CA LYS A 209 -48.12 -24.83 18.32
C LYS A 209 -47.10 -23.86 17.73
N VAL A 210 -47.26 -22.56 17.99
CA VAL A 210 -46.33 -21.52 17.49
C VAL A 210 -44.95 -21.67 18.11
N LEU A 211 -44.86 -21.89 19.44
CA LEU A 211 -43.58 -22.11 20.12
C LEU A 211 -42.82 -23.34 19.59
N LEU A 212 -43.52 -24.44 19.33
CA LEU A 212 -42.90 -25.66 18.84
C LEU A 212 -42.42 -25.49 17.40
N TYR A 213 -43.21 -24.84 16.54
CA TYR A 213 -42.80 -24.48 15.19
C TYR A 213 -41.57 -23.57 15.20
N SER A 214 -41.59 -22.49 16.00
CA SER A 214 -40.46 -21.58 16.14
C SER A 214 -39.19 -22.30 16.63
N ALA A 215 -39.32 -23.24 17.57
CA ALA A 215 -38.20 -24.05 18.04
C ALA A 215 -37.66 -24.99 16.95
N GLU A 216 -38.53 -25.64 16.19
CA GLU A 216 -38.16 -26.54 15.09
C GLU A 216 -37.53 -25.76 13.92
N TYR A 217 -38.07 -24.59 13.61
CA TYR A 217 -37.53 -23.71 12.59
C TYR A 217 -36.17 -23.15 12.99
N MET A 218 -36.00 -22.75 14.24
CA MET A 218 -34.70 -22.33 14.77
C MET A 218 -33.67 -23.48 14.72
N ASN A 219 -34.09 -24.72 14.91
CA ASN A 219 -33.25 -25.91 14.70
C ASN A 219 -32.93 -26.16 13.21
N THR A 220 -33.76 -25.69 12.28
CA THR A 220 -33.46 -25.71 10.84
C THR A 220 -32.40 -24.66 10.50
N LEU A 221 -32.55 -23.44 11.05
CA LEU A 221 -31.55 -22.36 10.90
C LEU A 221 -30.20 -22.73 11.53
N SER A 222 -30.20 -23.40 12.70
CA SER A 222 -28.95 -23.83 13.36
C SER A 222 -28.19 -24.91 12.59
N LYS A 223 -28.88 -25.68 11.75
CA LYS A 223 -28.28 -26.61 10.79
C LYS A 223 -27.78 -25.93 9.51
N GLY A 224 -27.95 -24.61 9.41
CA GLY A 224 -27.48 -23.79 8.31
C GLY A 224 -28.39 -23.76 7.09
N ASP A 225 -29.66 -24.16 7.20
CA ASP A 225 -30.63 -24.08 6.11
C ASP A 225 -31.51 -22.82 6.22
N PHE A 226 -31.21 -21.82 5.41
CA PHE A 226 -31.90 -20.53 5.33
C PHE A 226 -32.79 -20.39 4.08
N THR A 227 -33.05 -21.51 3.38
CA THR A 227 -33.81 -21.55 2.11
C THR A 227 -35.33 -21.55 2.34
N LYS A 228 -35.77 -22.09 3.49
CA LYS A 228 -37.20 -22.18 3.84
C LYS A 228 -37.65 -20.87 4.46
N GLU A 229 -38.85 -20.43 4.12
CA GLU A 229 -39.48 -19.23 4.71
C GLU A 229 -40.46 -19.62 5.81
N VAL A 230 -40.69 -18.73 6.78
CA VAL A 230 -41.73 -18.92 7.79
C VAL A 230 -43.11 -18.83 7.11
N PRO A 231 -43.98 -19.87 7.20
CA PRO A 231 -45.31 -19.84 6.63
C PRO A 231 -46.14 -18.65 7.12
N ARG A 232 -46.95 -18.09 6.21
CA ARG A 232 -47.82 -16.94 6.51
C ARG A 232 -48.79 -17.21 7.65
N GLU A 233 -49.18 -18.47 7.89
CA GLU A 233 -50.04 -18.84 9.01
C GLU A 233 -49.46 -18.41 10.37
N TYR A 234 -48.15 -18.48 10.57
CA TYR A 234 -47.49 -18.07 11.82
C TYR A 234 -47.18 -16.57 11.86
N LEU A 235 -46.90 -15.96 10.71
CA LEU A 235 -46.61 -14.52 10.61
C LEU A 235 -47.86 -13.65 10.84
N ASN A 236 -49.05 -14.18 10.59
CA ASN A 236 -50.32 -13.46 10.72
C ASN A 236 -50.86 -13.43 12.16
N TYR A 237 -50.24 -14.15 13.10
CA TYR A 237 -50.59 -14.04 14.51
C TYR A 237 -50.31 -12.62 15.01
N LYS A 238 -51.24 -12.09 15.82
CA LYS A 238 -51.15 -10.74 16.41
C LYS A 238 -50.62 -10.76 17.85
N ASP A 239 -50.38 -11.94 18.41
CA ASP A 239 -49.86 -12.15 19.75
C ASP A 239 -48.32 -12.25 19.76
N GLU A 240 -47.75 -12.53 20.93
CA GLU A 240 -46.31 -12.72 21.12
C GLU A 240 -45.73 -13.84 20.25
N GLY A 241 -46.54 -14.84 19.89
CA GLY A 241 -46.15 -15.90 18.97
C GLY A 241 -45.90 -15.38 17.54
N GLY A 242 -46.77 -14.47 17.06
CA GLY A 242 -46.58 -13.80 15.78
C GLY A 242 -45.38 -12.84 15.77
N VAL A 243 -45.14 -12.13 16.88
CA VAL A 243 -43.93 -11.31 17.04
C VAL A 243 -42.67 -12.17 16.97
N LEU A 244 -42.64 -13.32 17.65
CA LEU A 244 -41.53 -14.27 17.59
C LEU A 244 -41.31 -14.81 16.18
N ALA A 245 -42.38 -15.21 15.48
CA ALA A 245 -42.30 -15.69 14.09
C ALA A 245 -41.73 -14.64 13.13
N LYS A 246 -42.16 -13.37 13.26
CA LYS A 246 -41.63 -12.25 12.48
C LYS A 246 -40.16 -11.96 12.81
N GLY A 247 -39.77 -12.01 14.08
CA GLY A 247 -38.39 -11.83 14.51
C GLY A 247 -37.46 -12.91 13.92
N ILE A 248 -37.88 -14.17 13.95
CA ILE A 248 -37.13 -15.29 13.36
C ILE A 248 -37.02 -15.14 11.83
N GLU A 249 -38.09 -14.72 11.14
CA GLU A 249 -38.03 -14.48 9.69
C GLU A 249 -37.12 -13.29 9.34
N GLY A 250 -37.14 -12.23 10.14
CA GLY A 250 -36.20 -11.11 10.02
C GLY A 250 -34.74 -11.58 10.15
N MET A 251 -34.44 -12.38 11.18
CA MET A 251 -33.13 -12.99 11.37
C MET A 251 -32.71 -13.86 10.19
N ARG A 252 -33.61 -14.73 9.68
CA ARG A 252 -33.33 -15.54 8.49
C ARG A 252 -32.95 -14.68 7.29
N LYS A 253 -33.72 -13.64 6.99
CA LYS A 253 -33.45 -12.73 5.86
C LYS A 253 -32.09 -12.03 6.02
N SER A 254 -31.81 -11.49 7.20
CA SER A 254 -30.54 -10.80 7.47
C SER A 254 -29.34 -11.73 7.32
N VAL A 255 -29.42 -12.96 7.87
CA VAL A 255 -28.34 -13.95 7.75
C VAL A 255 -28.19 -14.45 6.31
N ASN A 256 -29.29 -14.71 5.60
CA ASN A 256 -29.26 -15.12 4.20
C ASN A 256 -28.58 -14.04 3.33
N ASN A 257 -28.97 -12.76 3.48
CA ASN A 257 -28.35 -11.66 2.75
C ASN A 257 -26.86 -11.49 3.08
N LEU A 258 -26.48 -11.61 4.36
CA LEU A 258 -25.07 -11.58 4.79
C LEU A 258 -24.27 -12.70 4.12
N LEU A 259 -24.78 -13.93 4.12
CA LEU A 259 -24.13 -15.07 3.47
C LEU A 259 -24.03 -14.91 1.95
N TYR A 260 -25.04 -14.28 1.33
CA TYR A 260 -25.02 -13.94 -0.10
C TYR A 260 -23.92 -12.93 -0.42
N THR A 261 -23.84 -11.82 0.34
CA THR A 261 -22.78 -10.80 0.19
C THR A 261 -21.39 -11.42 0.38
N ILE A 262 -21.19 -12.21 1.44
CA ILE A 262 -19.91 -12.89 1.70
C ILE A 262 -19.49 -13.79 0.52
N ARG A 263 -20.42 -14.53 -0.09
CA ARG A 263 -20.12 -15.37 -1.27
C ARG A 263 -19.65 -14.55 -2.46
N ASN A 264 -20.27 -13.40 -2.69
CA ASN A 264 -19.89 -12.51 -3.79
C ASN A 264 -18.53 -11.86 -3.52
N ASP A 265 -18.28 -11.43 -2.29
CA ASP A 265 -17.00 -10.83 -1.88
C ASP A 265 -15.83 -11.82 -2.06
N PHE A 266 -16.03 -13.11 -1.74
CA PHE A 266 -15.01 -14.13 -2.00
C PHE A 266 -14.65 -14.27 -3.48
N LYS A 267 -15.63 -14.15 -4.39
CA LYS A 267 -15.34 -14.19 -5.83
C LYS A 267 -14.43 -13.03 -6.22
N THR A 268 -14.77 -11.81 -5.78
CA THR A 268 -13.95 -10.62 -6.02
C THR A 268 -12.54 -10.80 -5.46
N ILE A 269 -12.39 -11.31 -4.23
CA ILE A 269 -11.08 -11.54 -3.60
C ILE A 269 -10.23 -12.53 -4.42
N VAL A 270 -10.82 -13.61 -4.93
CA VAL A 270 -10.11 -14.57 -5.78
C VAL A 270 -9.67 -13.93 -7.10
N ASP A 271 -10.55 -13.16 -7.75
CA ASP A 271 -10.23 -12.47 -9.02
C ASP A 271 -9.09 -11.43 -8.83
N GLU A 272 -9.12 -10.67 -7.73
CA GLU A 272 -8.07 -9.71 -7.37
C GLU A 272 -6.75 -10.41 -7.00
N SER A 273 -6.80 -11.54 -6.27
CA SER A 273 -5.61 -12.33 -5.93
C SER A 273 -4.92 -12.88 -7.17
N ASN A 274 -5.70 -13.40 -8.14
CA ASN A 274 -5.16 -13.84 -9.43
C ASN A 274 -4.53 -12.69 -10.23
N SER A 275 -5.12 -11.50 -10.17
CA SER A 275 -4.55 -10.31 -10.79
C SER A 275 -3.22 -9.91 -10.14
N LEU A 276 -3.11 -9.97 -8.81
CA LEU A 276 -1.86 -9.73 -8.07
C LEU A 276 -0.76 -10.75 -8.45
N VAL A 277 -1.12 -12.02 -8.65
CA VAL A 277 -0.18 -13.04 -9.12
C VAL A 277 0.42 -12.68 -10.49
N LEU A 278 -0.42 -12.24 -11.44
CA LEU A 278 0.04 -11.83 -12.77
C LEU A 278 0.96 -10.60 -12.70
N ILE A 279 0.54 -9.56 -11.98
CA ILE A 279 1.33 -8.34 -11.78
C ILE A 279 2.67 -8.67 -11.11
N SER A 280 2.68 -9.56 -10.12
CA SER A 280 3.92 -9.96 -9.44
C SER A 280 4.90 -10.69 -10.38
N LYS A 281 4.39 -11.56 -11.26
CA LYS A 281 5.23 -12.23 -12.28
C LYS A 281 5.80 -11.24 -13.27
N GLU A 282 4.98 -10.31 -13.76
CA GLU A 282 5.39 -9.24 -14.67
C GLU A 282 6.44 -8.32 -14.04
N LEU A 283 6.24 -7.94 -12.77
CA LEU A 283 7.19 -7.12 -12.02
C LEU A 283 8.52 -7.84 -11.79
N SER A 284 8.50 -9.15 -11.49
CA SER A 284 9.72 -9.94 -11.36
C SER A 284 10.46 -10.07 -12.70
N GLY A 285 9.75 -10.26 -13.81
CA GLY A 285 10.32 -10.26 -15.15
C GLY A 285 10.97 -8.92 -15.49
N SER A 286 10.23 -7.84 -15.27
CA SER A 286 10.73 -6.46 -15.50
C SER A 286 11.96 -6.13 -14.65
N SER A 287 11.98 -6.59 -13.39
CA SER A 287 13.16 -6.45 -12.51
C SER A 287 14.37 -7.18 -13.09
N SER A 288 14.18 -8.41 -13.60
CA SER A 288 15.23 -9.18 -14.26
C SER A 288 15.78 -8.46 -15.49
N ASP A 289 14.91 -7.87 -16.32
CA ASP A 289 15.32 -7.11 -17.51
C ASP A 289 16.12 -5.85 -17.14
N VAL A 290 15.69 -5.13 -16.09
CA VAL A 290 16.46 -4.01 -15.53
C VAL A 290 17.83 -4.48 -15.02
N SER A 291 17.90 -5.63 -14.35
CA SER A 291 19.16 -6.21 -13.87
C SER A 291 20.09 -6.62 -15.02
N GLN A 292 19.55 -7.13 -16.13
CA GLN A 292 20.37 -7.42 -17.29
C GLN A 292 20.92 -6.12 -17.93
N THR A 293 20.07 -5.10 -18.06
CA THR A 293 20.47 -3.81 -18.62
C THR A 293 21.52 -3.12 -17.74
N ILE A 294 21.37 -3.18 -16.41
CA ILE A 294 22.33 -2.54 -15.50
C ILE A 294 23.70 -3.23 -15.54
N ASN A 295 23.76 -4.54 -15.76
CA ASN A 295 25.02 -5.26 -15.99
C ASN A 295 25.71 -4.84 -17.30
N GLN A 296 24.93 -4.56 -18.36
CA GLN A 296 25.47 -4.04 -19.61
C GLN A 296 26.03 -2.63 -19.43
N VAL A 297 25.33 -1.77 -18.68
CA VAL A 297 25.81 -0.42 -18.32
C VAL A 297 27.08 -0.49 -17.48
N ALA A 298 27.15 -1.38 -16.49
CA ALA A 298 28.36 -1.61 -15.69
C ALA A 298 29.57 -2.00 -16.56
N GLY A 299 29.37 -2.90 -17.51
CA GLY A 299 30.39 -3.31 -18.47
C GLY A 299 30.84 -2.17 -19.37
N ALA A 300 29.89 -1.39 -19.91
CA ALA A 300 30.18 -0.21 -20.72
C ALA A 300 30.96 0.85 -19.93
N ASN A 301 30.60 1.10 -18.68
CA ASN A 301 31.27 2.05 -17.80
C ASN A 301 32.71 1.60 -17.47
N THR A 302 32.93 0.29 -17.30
CA THR A 302 34.28 -0.27 -17.12
C THR A 302 35.15 -0.06 -18.36
N ASN A 303 34.58 -0.28 -19.55
CA ASN A 303 35.29 -0.01 -20.80
C ASN A 303 35.60 1.49 -20.95
N GLN A 304 34.65 2.36 -20.62
CA GLN A 304 34.86 3.81 -20.64
C GLN A 304 36.00 4.24 -19.73
N ALA A 305 36.11 3.70 -18.51
CA ALA A 305 37.22 3.97 -17.62
C ALA A 305 38.57 3.54 -18.23
N GLN A 306 38.63 2.38 -18.90
CA GLN A 306 39.84 1.92 -19.60
C GLN A 306 40.20 2.82 -20.78
N GLU A 307 39.22 3.28 -21.56
CA GLU A 307 39.43 4.19 -22.67
C GLU A 307 39.96 5.55 -22.19
N LEU A 308 39.46 6.08 -21.07
CA LEU A 308 39.95 7.33 -20.49
C LEU A 308 41.43 7.23 -20.06
N VAL A 309 41.85 6.09 -19.50
CA VAL A 309 43.26 5.82 -19.20
C VAL A 309 44.10 5.81 -20.47
N ALA A 310 43.60 5.20 -21.55
CA ALA A 310 44.29 5.21 -22.83
C ALA A 310 44.41 6.63 -23.43
N VAL A 311 43.37 7.44 -23.32
CA VAL A 311 43.38 8.85 -23.77
C VAL A 311 44.45 9.65 -23.01
N ASN A 312 44.56 9.48 -21.69
CA ASN A 312 45.63 10.12 -20.92
C ASN A 312 47.03 9.74 -21.44
N GLY A 313 47.27 8.46 -21.75
CA GLY A 313 48.55 8.03 -22.33
C GLY A 313 48.85 8.65 -23.71
N VAL A 314 47.81 8.87 -24.52
CA VAL A 314 47.94 9.59 -25.81
C VAL A 314 48.24 11.07 -25.58
N ILE A 315 47.61 11.71 -24.60
CA ILE A 315 47.86 13.12 -24.25
C ILE A 315 49.30 13.32 -23.74
N ASP A 316 49.82 12.41 -22.91
CA ASP A 316 51.21 12.48 -22.44
C ASP A 316 52.20 12.39 -23.62
N SER A 317 51.94 11.46 -24.54
CA SER A 317 52.74 11.32 -25.76
C SER A 317 52.66 12.56 -26.65
N PHE A 318 51.46 13.14 -26.78
CA PHE A 318 51.23 14.39 -27.51
C PHE A 318 51.97 15.57 -26.87
N SER A 319 51.99 15.66 -25.54
CA SER A 319 52.72 16.68 -24.80
C SER A 319 54.22 16.60 -25.05
N ASN A 320 54.78 15.38 -25.02
CA ASN A 320 56.20 15.16 -25.31
C ASN A 320 56.56 15.58 -26.74
N GLU A 321 55.68 15.29 -27.71
CA GLU A 321 55.92 15.67 -29.11
C GLU A 321 55.80 17.19 -29.31
N LEU A 322 54.87 17.87 -28.62
CA LEU A 322 54.82 19.34 -28.61
C LEU A 322 56.11 19.94 -28.04
N SER A 323 56.65 19.39 -26.96
CA SER A 323 57.93 19.86 -26.38
C SER A 323 59.08 19.73 -27.38
N LYS A 324 59.16 18.63 -28.14
CA LYS A 324 60.17 18.48 -29.20
C LYS A 324 59.99 19.51 -30.32
N ILE A 325 58.75 19.78 -30.73
CA ILE A 325 58.47 20.81 -31.74
C ILE A 325 58.97 22.18 -31.26
N VAL A 326 58.78 22.53 -29.98
CA VAL A 326 59.32 23.77 -29.41
C VAL A 326 60.85 23.80 -29.48
N GLU A 327 61.51 22.69 -29.15
CA GLU A 327 62.97 22.56 -29.23
C GLU A 327 63.46 22.74 -30.68
N ASP A 328 62.86 22.06 -31.64
CA ASP A 328 63.17 22.17 -33.08
C ASP A 328 62.98 23.61 -33.59
N ILE A 329 61.90 24.29 -33.17
CA ILE A 329 61.64 25.69 -33.57
C ILE A 329 62.74 26.61 -33.02
N ASN A 330 63.17 26.41 -31.77
CA ASN A 330 64.25 27.20 -31.18
C ASN A 330 65.59 26.95 -31.89
N GLU A 331 65.87 25.71 -32.30
CA GLU A 331 67.06 25.39 -33.09
C GLU A 331 67.01 26.05 -34.48
N ILE A 332 65.86 26.02 -35.14
CA ILE A 332 65.64 26.68 -36.44
C ILE A 332 65.80 28.21 -36.31
N ASP A 333 65.29 28.83 -35.23
CA ASP A 333 65.44 30.27 -34.97
C ASP A 333 66.91 30.64 -34.79
N ARG A 334 67.64 29.87 -33.97
CA ARG A 334 69.07 30.07 -33.78
C ARG A 334 69.85 29.93 -35.08
N SER A 335 69.61 28.86 -35.83
CA SER A 335 70.27 28.59 -37.10
C SER A 335 69.94 29.66 -38.15
N SER A 336 68.71 30.15 -38.19
CA SER A 336 68.30 31.25 -39.07
C SER A 336 69.06 32.54 -38.72
N ASN A 337 69.17 32.88 -37.44
CA ASN A 337 69.95 34.05 -36.99
C ASN A 337 71.45 33.90 -37.30
N GLU A 338 72.03 32.71 -37.14
CA GLU A 338 73.42 32.44 -37.51
C GLU A 338 73.64 32.60 -39.04
N ILE A 339 72.72 32.10 -39.88
CA ILE A 339 72.79 32.27 -41.34
C ILE A 339 72.64 33.73 -41.74
N ASP A 340 71.71 34.50 -41.15
CA ASP A 340 71.56 35.94 -41.41
C ASP A 340 72.84 36.71 -41.07
N SER A 341 73.45 36.41 -39.92
CA SER A 341 74.71 37.02 -39.51
C SER A 341 75.85 36.70 -40.48
N MET A 342 76.02 35.42 -40.87
CA MET A 342 77.04 35.01 -41.84
C MET A 342 76.81 35.64 -43.22
N ALA A 343 75.56 35.75 -43.67
CA ALA A 343 75.23 36.36 -44.96
C ALA A 343 75.55 37.86 -44.95
N LYS A 344 75.20 38.58 -43.87
CA LYS A 344 75.55 39.99 -43.69
C LYS A 344 77.05 40.22 -43.65
N GLU A 345 77.78 39.44 -42.85
CA GLU A 345 79.24 39.55 -42.76
C GLU A 345 79.92 39.34 -44.12
N ASN A 346 79.51 38.34 -44.90
CA ASN A 346 80.07 38.10 -46.23
C ASN A 346 79.67 39.19 -47.23
N SER A 347 78.41 39.67 -47.16
CA SER A 347 77.94 40.79 -47.97
C SER A 347 78.74 42.08 -47.70
N GLU A 348 79.14 42.34 -46.45
CA GLU A 348 79.99 43.49 -46.09
C GLU A 348 81.44 43.37 -46.59
N LYS A 349 81.97 42.14 -46.72
CA LYS A 349 83.34 41.89 -47.19
C LYS A 349 83.48 41.99 -48.72
N LEU A 350 82.45 41.64 -49.49
CA LEU A 350 82.49 41.61 -50.95
C LEU A 350 82.81 42.97 -51.62
N PRO A 351 82.29 44.12 -51.15
CA PRO A 351 82.68 45.44 -51.66
C PRO A 351 84.17 45.74 -51.52
N ASN A 352 84.85 45.17 -50.52
CA ASN A 352 86.30 45.33 -50.38
C ASN A 352 87.06 44.50 -51.43
N ILE A 353 86.53 43.33 -51.80
CA ILE A 353 87.09 42.50 -52.88
C ILE A 353 86.84 43.18 -54.23
N GLU A 354 85.63 43.70 -54.47
CA GLU A 354 85.30 44.48 -55.66
C GLU A 354 86.26 45.67 -55.84
N ARG A 355 86.48 46.46 -54.77
CA ARG A 355 87.44 47.56 -54.78
C ARG A 355 88.88 47.10 -55.05
N SER A 356 89.25 45.92 -54.58
CA SER A 356 90.59 45.34 -54.80
C SER A 356 90.78 44.90 -56.25
N ILE A 357 89.77 44.26 -56.85
CA ILE A 357 89.77 43.92 -58.29
C ILE A 357 89.82 45.17 -59.15
N ALA A 358 89.07 46.23 -58.79
CA ALA A 358 89.13 47.51 -59.50
C ALA A 358 90.55 48.09 -59.50
N LYS A 359 91.25 48.06 -58.36
CA LYS A 359 92.66 48.50 -58.28
C LYS A 359 93.61 47.63 -59.11
N VAL A 360 93.40 46.31 -59.14
CA VAL A 360 94.16 45.40 -59.99
C VAL A 360 93.94 45.72 -61.47
N ASN A 361 92.68 45.94 -61.88
CA ASN A 361 92.31 46.36 -63.23
C ASN A 361 93.01 47.65 -63.65
N ASP A 362 93.00 48.67 -62.78
CA ASP A 362 93.64 49.95 -63.08
C ASP A 362 95.17 49.80 -63.20
N SER A 363 95.79 49.05 -62.29
CA SER A 363 97.23 48.75 -62.34
C SER A 363 97.61 47.96 -63.60
N PHE A 364 96.75 47.02 -64.01
CA PHE A 364 96.96 46.19 -65.18
C PHE A 364 96.80 46.97 -66.48
N LYS A 365 95.86 47.92 -66.55
CA LYS A 365 95.75 48.87 -67.67
C LYS A 365 97.00 49.72 -67.84
N MET A 366 97.60 50.18 -66.74
CA MET A 366 98.88 50.90 -66.79
C MET A 366 99.99 50.00 -67.35
N PHE A 367 100.13 48.76 -66.83
CA PHE A 367 101.10 47.79 -67.33
C PHE A 367 100.92 47.49 -68.84
N LYS A 368 99.68 47.32 -69.30
CA LYS A 368 99.36 47.14 -70.73
C LYS A 368 99.79 48.35 -71.56
N GLY A 369 99.61 49.56 -71.03
CA GLY A 369 100.12 50.81 -71.61
C GLY A 369 101.64 50.79 -71.76
N ASP A 370 102.38 50.46 -70.70
CA ASP A 370 103.84 50.37 -70.70
C ASP A 370 104.36 49.34 -71.72
N ILE A 371 103.70 48.17 -71.83
CA ILE A 371 104.06 47.16 -72.85
C ILE A 371 103.81 47.67 -74.26
N THR A 372 102.73 48.42 -74.49
CA THR A 372 102.42 49.01 -75.80
C THR A 372 103.47 50.05 -76.18
N GLU A 373 103.87 50.91 -75.24
CA GLU A 373 104.95 51.88 -75.44
C GLU A 373 106.30 51.17 -75.69
N PHE A 374 106.61 50.14 -74.90
CA PHE A 374 107.82 49.34 -75.08
C PHE A 374 107.86 48.66 -76.46
N SER A 375 106.72 48.12 -76.93
CA SER A 375 106.58 47.59 -78.29
C SER A 375 106.89 48.64 -79.36
N SER A 376 106.40 49.88 -79.18
CA SER A 376 106.69 50.98 -80.10
C SER A 376 108.17 51.35 -80.12
N ASN A 377 108.82 51.38 -78.95
CA ASN A 377 110.25 51.69 -78.85
C ASN A 377 111.12 50.60 -79.51
N VAL A 378 110.76 49.32 -79.38
CA VAL A 378 111.46 48.21 -80.05
C VAL A 378 111.34 48.30 -81.57
N LEU A 379 110.18 48.71 -82.11
CA LEU A 379 110.02 48.97 -83.55
C LEU A 379 110.93 50.12 -84.02
N LYS A 380 111.01 51.23 -83.27
CA LYS A 380 111.93 52.33 -83.60
C LYS A 380 113.40 51.90 -83.58
N ILE A 381 113.80 51.05 -82.62
CA ILE A 381 115.16 50.51 -82.58
C ILE A 381 115.42 49.60 -83.79
N ASN A 382 114.44 48.81 -84.21
CA ASN A 382 114.53 48.02 -85.43
C ASN A 382 114.81 48.90 -86.66
N ASP A 383 114.07 50.00 -86.81
CA ASP A 383 114.25 50.94 -87.92
C ASP A 383 115.64 51.58 -87.92
N ILE A 384 116.13 52.02 -86.75
CA ILE A 384 117.49 52.55 -86.59
C ILE A 384 118.53 51.49 -86.95
N THR A 385 118.33 50.24 -86.53
CA THR A 385 119.24 49.12 -86.81
C THR A 385 119.30 48.82 -88.31
N ASN A 386 118.16 48.88 -89.01
CA ASN A 386 118.12 48.74 -90.47
C ASN A 386 118.85 49.86 -91.21
N ILE A 387 118.76 51.09 -90.71
CA ILE A 387 119.53 52.23 -91.22
C ILE A 387 121.03 52.01 -90.99
N ILE A 388 121.45 51.60 -89.80
CA ILE A 388 122.86 51.30 -89.49
C ILE A 388 123.41 50.20 -90.41
N ASN A 389 122.65 49.12 -90.60
CA ASN A 389 122.97 48.05 -91.54
C ASN A 389 123.18 48.58 -92.96
N SER A 390 122.31 49.49 -93.42
CA SER A 390 122.39 50.10 -94.75
C SER A 390 123.59 51.04 -94.89
N VAL A 391 123.87 51.86 -93.87
CA VAL A 391 125.03 52.76 -93.81
C VAL A 391 126.33 51.96 -93.77
N SER A 392 126.37 50.88 -93.01
CA SER A 392 127.50 49.96 -92.94
C SER A 392 127.77 49.28 -94.28
N ASP A 393 126.74 48.82 -95.00
CA ASP A 393 126.89 48.28 -96.37
C ASP A 393 127.45 49.34 -97.33
N GLN A 394 126.89 50.56 -97.31
CA GLN A 394 127.40 51.67 -98.12
C GLN A 394 128.84 52.04 -97.78
N THR A 395 129.20 52.08 -96.50
CA THR A 395 130.56 52.39 -96.04
C THR A 395 131.54 51.29 -96.44
N ASN A 396 131.14 50.03 -96.35
CA ASN A 396 131.94 48.89 -96.81
C ASN A 396 132.21 48.97 -98.33
N LEU A 397 131.20 49.37 -99.11
CA LEU A 397 131.29 49.52 -100.57
C LEU A 397 132.14 50.74 -100.97
N LEU A 398 131.99 51.87 -100.27
CA LEU A 398 132.84 53.05 -100.42
C LEU A 398 134.30 52.77 -100.06
N ALA A 399 134.53 52.07 -98.95
CA ALA A 399 135.85 51.67 -98.49
C ALA A 399 136.51 50.67 -99.45
N LEU A 400 135.74 49.73 -100.01
CA LEU A 400 136.21 48.82 -101.06
C LEU A 400 136.64 49.59 -102.31
N ASN A 401 135.82 50.54 -102.78
CA ASN A 401 136.17 51.38 -103.92
C ASN A 401 137.41 52.24 -103.65
N ALA A 402 137.55 52.79 -102.44
CA ALA A 402 138.72 53.56 -102.03
C ALA A 402 139.98 52.68 -101.92
N ALA A 403 139.87 51.44 -101.42
CA ALA A 403 140.98 50.48 -101.36
C ALA A 403 141.45 50.07 -102.77
N ILE A 404 140.51 49.88 -103.71
CA ILE A 404 140.81 49.60 -105.12
C ILE A 404 141.57 50.77 -105.76
N GLU A 405 141.11 52.01 -105.57
CA GLU A 405 141.73 53.19 -106.20
C GLU A 405 143.08 53.54 -105.54
N ALA A 406 143.23 53.30 -104.23
CA ALA A 406 144.51 53.42 -103.53
C ALA A 406 145.54 52.37 -103.97
N ALA A 407 145.12 51.13 -104.27
CA ALA A 407 145.98 50.12 -104.89
C ALA A 407 146.41 50.51 -106.32
N ARG A 408 145.56 51.25 -107.04
CA ARG A 408 145.80 51.75 -108.40
C ARG A 408 146.83 52.88 -108.47
N ALA A 409 146.95 53.68 -107.40
CA ALA A 409 147.92 54.77 -107.27
C ALA A 409 149.36 54.33 -106.89
N GLY A 410 149.61 53.02 -106.72
CA GLY A 410 150.95 52.46 -106.46
C GLY A 410 151.60 52.93 -105.15
N GLU A 411 152.91 53.21 -105.17
CA GLU A 411 153.69 53.60 -103.98
C GLU A 411 153.13 54.84 -103.24
N ALA A 412 152.50 55.79 -103.95
CA ALA A 412 151.91 56.99 -103.34
C ALA A 412 150.59 56.73 -102.58
N GLY A 413 149.89 55.62 -102.89
CA GLY A 413 148.59 55.26 -102.32
C GLY A 413 148.64 54.33 -101.11
N LYS A 414 149.82 53.81 -100.74
CA LYS A 414 149.99 52.81 -99.66
C LYS A 414 149.36 53.22 -98.32
N GLY A 415 149.53 54.47 -97.90
CA GLY A 415 148.92 54.97 -96.64
C GLY A 415 147.39 55.03 -96.70
N PHE A 416 146.83 55.41 -97.86
CA PHE A 416 145.38 55.45 -98.08
C PHE A 416 144.76 54.05 -98.18
N ALA A 417 145.46 53.08 -98.78
CA ALA A 417 144.99 51.71 -98.89
C ALA A 417 144.84 51.04 -97.50
N VAL A 418 145.78 51.31 -96.57
CA VAL A 418 145.69 50.82 -95.19
C VAL A 418 144.47 51.41 -94.47
N VAL A 419 144.21 52.71 -94.63
CA VAL A 419 143.04 53.36 -94.02
C VAL A 419 141.75 52.83 -94.65
N ALA A 420 141.68 52.66 -95.97
CA ALA A 420 140.50 52.14 -96.65
C ALA A 420 140.20 50.68 -96.25
N GLU A 421 141.21 49.83 -96.10
CA GLU A 421 141.02 48.45 -95.62
C GLU A 421 140.59 48.42 -94.14
N GLU A 422 141.11 49.32 -93.30
CA GLU A 422 140.69 49.43 -91.90
C GLU A 422 139.23 49.95 -91.79
N VAL A 423 138.83 50.91 -92.64
CA VAL A 423 137.44 51.38 -92.74
C VAL A 423 136.52 50.27 -93.25
N ARG A 424 136.96 49.48 -94.23
CA ARG A 424 136.21 48.30 -94.73
C ARG A 424 135.99 47.28 -93.63
N LYS A 425 137.04 46.99 -92.85
CA LYS A 425 136.98 46.08 -91.70
C LYS A 425 136.04 46.60 -90.60
N LEU A 426 136.12 47.89 -90.25
CA LEU A 426 135.20 48.56 -89.32
C LEU A 426 133.75 48.52 -89.82
N ALA A 427 133.52 48.74 -91.12
CA ALA A 427 132.21 48.65 -91.73
C ALA A 427 131.66 47.22 -91.65
N SER A 428 132.46 46.19 -91.99
CA SER A 428 132.06 44.79 -91.85
C SER A 428 131.76 44.39 -90.39
N GLN A 429 132.57 44.85 -89.43
CA GLN A 429 132.32 44.62 -87.99
C GLN A 429 131.03 45.32 -87.52
N THR A 430 130.76 46.52 -88.06
CA THR A 430 129.51 47.26 -87.79
C THR A 430 128.31 46.49 -88.35
N LYS A 431 128.43 45.88 -89.54
CA LYS A 431 127.38 45.05 -90.16
C LYS A 431 127.07 43.83 -89.31
N GLU A 432 128.10 43.10 -88.89
CA GLU A 432 127.97 41.90 -88.06
C GLU A 432 127.33 42.23 -86.70
N SER A 433 127.75 43.33 -86.08
CA SER A 433 127.17 43.83 -84.83
C SER A 433 125.70 44.24 -85.01
N SER A 434 125.37 44.96 -86.08
CA SER A 434 124.01 45.40 -86.39
C SER A 434 123.09 44.23 -86.75
N THR A 435 123.61 43.19 -87.41
CA THR A 435 122.86 41.93 -87.68
C THR A 435 122.58 41.15 -86.39
N SER A 436 123.52 41.18 -85.43
CA SER A 436 123.31 40.61 -84.10
C SER A 436 122.23 41.38 -83.31
N ILE A 437 122.22 42.72 -83.39
CA ILE A 437 121.16 43.57 -82.81
C ILE A 437 119.80 43.27 -83.46
N ASP A 438 119.72 43.17 -84.79
CA ASP A 438 118.48 42.80 -85.51
C ASP A 438 117.91 41.45 -85.03
N SER A 439 118.78 40.45 -84.83
CA SER A 439 118.37 39.15 -84.29
C SER A 439 117.81 39.26 -82.86
N LEU A 440 118.42 40.07 -81.99
CA LEU A 440 117.90 40.34 -80.64
C LEU A 440 116.58 41.12 -80.67
N ILE A 441 116.42 42.06 -81.59
CA ILE A 441 115.18 42.83 -81.77
C ILE A 441 114.03 41.95 -82.26
N LYS A 442 114.29 41.01 -83.18
CA LYS A 442 113.31 40.00 -83.59
C LYS A 442 112.87 39.11 -82.44
N LEU A 443 113.82 38.66 -81.60
CA LEU A 443 113.49 37.90 -80.38
C LEU A 443 112.65 38.71 -79.40
N LEU A 444 113.01 39.98 -79.15
CA LEU A 444 112.25 40.89 -78.31
C LEU A 444 110.84 41.15 -78.85
N SER A 445 110.72 41.40 -80.15
CA SER A 445 109.42 41.62 -80.82
C SER A 445 108.49 40.42 -80.69
N ASN A 446 109.00 39.20 -80.91
CA ASN A 446 108.24 37.98 -80.69
C ASN A 446 107.79 37.82 -79.23
N LYS A 447 108.67 38.13 -78.26
CA LYS A 447 108.34 38.05 -76.84
C LYS A 447 107.30 39.08 -76.43
N ILE A 448 107.37 40.29 -76.98
CA ILE A 448 106.36 41.34 -76.77
C ILE A 448 105.02 40.93 -77.37
N GLY A 449 105.00 40.34 -78.57
CA GLY A 449 103.78 39.79 -79.16
C GLY A 449 103.10 38.75 -78.26
N ALA A 450 103.88 37.88 -77.61
CA ALA A 450 103.36 36.95 -76.62
C ALA A 450 102.79 37.67 -75.38
N ILE A 451 103.49 38.67 -74.84
CA ILE A 451 103.00 39.45 -73.67
C ILE A 451 101.72 40.22 -74.02
N VAL A 452 101.60 40.79 -75.23
CA VAL A 452 100.38 41.45 -75.68
C VAL A 452 99.20 40.48 -75.74
N LYS A 453 99.44 39.24 -76.19
CA LYS A 453 98.40 38.20 -76.17
C LYS A 453 98.00 37.85 -74.72
N GLU A 454 98.97 37.59 -73.84
CA GLU A 454 98.74 37.28 -72.42
C GLU A 454 97.98 38.42 -71.70
N THR A 455 98.29 39.67 -72.01
CA THR A 455 97.56 40.82 -71.44
C THR A 455 96.12 40.93 -71.93
N SER A 456 95.82 40.52 -73.16
CA SER A 456 94.43 40.44 -73.64
C SER A 456 93.64 39.31 -72.98
N GLU A 457 94.29 38.19 -72.66
CA GLU A 457 93.67 37.08 -71.92
C GLU A 457 93.36 37.51 -70.48
N MET A 458 94.28 38.23 -69.83
CA MET A 458 94.08 38.75 -68.47
C MET A 458 92.94 39.79 -68.37
N ASP A 459 92.72 40.63 -69.39
CA ASP A 459 91.57 41.55 -69.41
C ASP A 459 90.24 40.77 -69.29
N ASN A 460 90.13 39.64 -70.02
CA ASN A 460 88.94 38.79 -69.94
C ASN A 460 88.80 38.15 -68.56
N GLU A 461 89.90 37.71 -67.94
CA GLU A 461 89.87 37.15 -66.58
C GLU A 461 89.43 38.18 -65.53
N ILE A 462 89.88 39.43 -65.63
CA ILE A 462 89.44 40.51 -64.72
C ILE A 462 87.93 40.80 -64.87
N VAL A 463 87.42 40.79 -66.10
CA VAL A 463 85.98 40.95 -66.37
C VAL A 463 85.18 39.79 -65.77
N ASN A 464 85.64 38.55 -65.98
CA ASN A 464 85.01 37.36 -65.40
C ASN A 464 85.01 37.42 -63.87
N GLN A 465 86.13 37.81 -63.26
CA GLN A 465 86.25 37.92 -61.80
C GLN A 465 85.31 38.97 -61.22
N THR A 466 85.14 40.11 -61.91
CA THR A 466 84.17 41.15 -61.53
C THR A 466 82.74 40.62 -61.58
N LYS A 467 82.40 39.87 -62.64
CA LYS A 467 81.08 39.23 -62.78
C LYS A 467 80.81 38.24 -61.65
N SER A 468 81.76 37.36 -61.32
CA SER A 468 81.59 36.37 -60.23
C SER A 468 81.41 37.02 -58.85
N ILE A 469 82.03 38.17 -58.59
CA ILE A 469 81.82 38.93 -57.35
C ILE A 469 80.39 39.49 -57.29
N ASN A 470 79.89 40.06 -58.39
CA ASN A 470 78.52 40.57 -58.44
C ASN A 470 77.48 39.46 -58.26
N GLU A 471 77.67 38.30 -58.90
CA GLU A 471 76.84 37.11 -58.69
C GLU A 471 76.87 36.66 -57.23
N SER A 472 78.01 36.76 -56.55
CA SER A 472 78.14 36.44 -55.13
C SER A 472 77.37 37.43 -54.24
N ILE A 473 77.43 38.73 -54.54
CA ILE A 473 76.68 39.77 -53.81
C ILE A 473 75.17 39.51 -53.92
N GLU A 474 74.69 39.20 -55.12
CA GLU A 474 73.28 38.87 -55.36
C GLU A 474 72.88 37.60 -54.59
N ALA A 475 73.72 36.57 -54.59
CA ALA A 475 73.46 35.33 -53.85
C ALA A 475 73.31 35.58 -52.33
N PHE A 476 74.19 36.35 -51.70
CA PHE A 476 74.08 36.68 -50.27
C PHE A 476 72.88 37.58 -49.95
N THR A 477 72.51 38.47 -50.87
CA THR A 477 71.29 39.28 -50.74
C THR A 477 70.04 38.39 -50.75
N ASN A 478 69.99 37.42 -51.66
CA ASN A 478 68.90 36.44 -51.73
C ASN A 478 68.83 35.55 -50.49
N ILE A 479 69.97 35.14 -49.93
CA ILE A 479 70.03 34.40 -48.64
C ILE A 479 69.42 35.24 -47.52
N THR A 480 69.84 36.51 -47.39
CA THR A 480 69.33 37.43 -46.37
C THR A 480 67.82 37.62 -46.51
N TYR A 481 67.31 37.78 -47.74
CA TYR A 481 65.87 37.87 -48.00
C TYR A 481 65.13 36.58 -47.62
N ALA A 482 65.68 35.41 -47.95
CA ALA A 482 65.08 34.12 -47.60
C ALA A 482 64.99 33.93 -46.09
N VAL A 483 66.04 34.28 -45.34
CA VAL A 483 66.05 34.18 -43.87
C VAL A 483 65.03 35.15 -43.23
N ASN A 484 64.96 36.40 -43.70
CA ASN A 484 63.97 37.36 -43.20
C ASN A 484 62.52 36.91 -43.43
N ASN A 485 62.27 36.06 -44.43
CA ASN A 485 60.94 35.45 -44.64
C ASN A 485 60.68 34.22 -43.76
N ILE A 486 61.71 33.59 -43.19
CA ILE A 486 61.60 32.44 -42.29
C ILE A 486 61.24 32.90 -40.87
N ILE A 487 61.84 33.97 -40.36
CA ILE A 487 61.59 34.52 -39.02
C ILE A 487 60.09 34.69 -38.69
N PRO A 488 59.25 35.35 -39.51
CA PRO A 488 57.82 35.48 -39.21
C PRO A 488 57.07 34.15 -39.27
N LYS A 489 57.57 33.16 -40.03
CA LYS A 489 56.98 31.81 -40.05
C LYS A 489 57.27 31.08 -38.74
N ILE A 490 58.49 31.16 -38.21
CA ILE A 490 58.88 30.63 -36.89
C ILE A 490 57.95 31.18 -35.80
N GLN A 491 57.73 32.50 -35.77
CA GLN A 491 56.80 33.14 -34.82
C GLN A 491 55.37 32.59 -34.94
N LYS A 492 54.88 32.39 -36.17
CA LYS A 492 53.55 31.83 -36.40
C LYS A 492 53.43 30.38 -35.92
N VAL A 493 54.49 29.58 -36.07
CA VAL A 493 54.51 28.21 -35.55
C VAL A 493 54.50 28.24 -34.02
N ASN A 494 55.29 29.10 -33.36
CA ASN A 494 55.26 29.26 -31.91
C ASN A 494 53.87 29.60 -31.36
N VAL A 495 53.16 30.54 -31.99
CA VAL A 495 51.76 30.86 -31.63
C VAL A 495 50.84 29.65 -31.83
N SER A 496 51.07 28.84 -32.86
CA SER A 496 50.27 27.64 -33.10
C SER A 496 50.52 26.58 -32.03
N VAL A 497 51.77 26.42 -31.60
CA VAL A 497 52.15 25.48 -30.53
C VAL A 497 51.54 25.90 -29.18
N ASP A 498 51.59 27.18 -28.82
CA ASP A 498 50.94 27.70 -27.60
C ASP A 498 49.42 27.45 -27.61
N ASN A 499 48.77 27.59 -28.76
CA ASN A 499 47.36 27.23 -28.89
C ASN A 499 47.12 25.72 -28.78
N LEU A 500 48.03 24.88 -29.27
CA LEU A 500 47.95 23.43 -29.11
C LEU A 500 48.14 22.99 -27.64
N GLU A 501 49.03 23.64 -26.87
CA GLU A 501 49.15 23.42 -25.43
C GLU A 501 47.84 23.77 -24.70
N LYS A 502 47.25 24.94 -24.99
CA LYS A 502 45.96 25.33 -24.39
C LYS A 502 44.83 24.35 -24.74
N SER A 503 44.83 23.85 -25.97
CA SER A 503 43.88 22.81 -26.40
C SER A 503 44.12 21.49 -25.68
N LYS A 504 45.39 21.08 -25.50
CA LYS A 504 45.76 19.91 -24.70
C LYS A 504 45.21 20.01 -23.28
N ASP A 505 45.43 21.14 -22.61
CA ASP A 505 44.98 21.35 -21.23
C ASP A 505 43.45 21.26 -21.10
N LYS A 506 42.71 21.78 -22.08
CA LYS A 506 41.25 21.60 -22.12
C LYS A 506 40.84 20.14 -22.26
N ILE A 507 41.54 19.36 -23.10
CA ILE A 507 41.27 17.93 -23.25
C ILE A 507 41.53 17.20 -21.92
N VAL A 508 42.63 17.51 -21.23
CA VAL A 508 42.92 16.96 -19.90
C VAL A 508 41.78 17.22 -18.93
N SER A 509 41.31 18.47 -18.81
CA SER A 509 40.18 18.80 -17.93
C SER A 509 38.89 18.07 -18.32
N SER A 510 38.61 17.91 -19.61
CA SER A 510 37.44 17.14 -20.07
C SER A 510 37.55 15.64 -19.75
N VAL A 511 38.76 15.07 -19.80
CA VAL A 511 39.01 13.67 -19.40
C VAL A 511 38.81 13.50 -17.90
N GLU A 512 39.26 14.45 -17.07
CA GLU A 512 39.02 14.44 -15.62
C GLU A 512 37.52 14.50 -15.28
N GLU A 513 36.78 15.41 -15.92
CA GLU A 513 35.33 15.53 -15.74
C GLU A 513 34.58 14.26 -16.19
N THR A 514 34.98 13.68 -17.31
CA THR A 514 34.39 12.43 -17.82
C THR A 514 34.71 11.25 -16.89
N SER A 515 35.90 11.23 -16.28
CA SER A 515 36.29 10.21 -15.30
C SER A 515 35.44 10.31 -14.03
N ALA A 516 35.22 11.52 -13.50
CA ALA A 516 34.34 11.74 -12.36
C ALA A 516 32.89 11.29 -12.66
N THR A 517 32.39 11.59 -13.85
CA THR A 517 31.06 11.13 -14.30
C THR A 517 30.99 9.61 -14.41
N ALA A 518 32.05 8.95 -14.88
CA ALA A 518 32.12 7.49 -14.94
C ALA A 518 32.11 6.84 -13.55
N GLU A 519 32.77 7.43 -12.56
CA GLU A 519 32.72 6.98 -11.16
C GLU A 519 31.30 7.12 -10.58
N GLU A 520 30.63 8.25 -10.82
CA GLU A 520 29.23 8.46 -10.37
C GLU A 520 28.26 7.49 -11.04
N MET A 521 28.46 7.19 -12.34
CA MET A 521 27.71 6.17 -13.04
C MET A 521 27.92 4.77 -12.45
N ALA A 522 29.14 4.44 -12.00
CA ALA A 522 29.40 3.17 -11.33
C ALA A 522 28.57 3.03 -10.05
N ALA A 523 28.60 4.06 -9.19
CA ALA A 523 27.83 4.09 -7.95
C ALA A 523 26.31 3.98 -8.20
N SER A 524 25.81 4.74 -9.18
CA SER A 524 24.39 4.70 -9.56
C SER A 524 23.98 3.32 -10.10
N THR A 525 24.87 2.68 -10.85
CA THR A 525 24.66 1.33 -11.40
C THR A 525 24.55 0.29 -10.29
N GLU A 526 25.39 0.38 -9.25
CA GLU A 526 25.31 -0.49 -8.07
C GLU A 526 23.99 -0.31 -7.31
N GLU A 527 23.55 0.94 -7.11
CA GLU A 527 22.29 1.25 -6.41
C GLU A 527 21.05 0.73 -7.18
N ILE A 528 21.04 0.90 -8.50
CA ILE A 528 19.96 0.37 -9.36
C ILE A 528 19.95 -1.16 -9.33
N ALA A 529 21.13 -1.80 -9.35
CA ALA A 529 21.23 -3.26 -9.25
C ALA A 529 20.66 -3.77 -7.92
N ALA A 530 20.99 -3.12 -6.80
CA ALA A 530 20.44 -3.45 -5.48
C ALA A 530 18.92 -3.26 -5.44
N SER A 531 18.43 -2.13 -5.96
CA SER A 531 16.99 -1.82 -6.02
C SER A 531 16.20 -2.82 -6.87
N SER A 532 16.76 -3.23 -8.00
CA SER A 532 16.16 -4.26 -8.86
C SER A 532 16.07 -5.62 -8.16
N ALA A 533 17.12 -6.02 -7.42
CA ALA A 533 17.11 -7.23 -6.63
C ALA A 533 16.05 -7.20 -5.51
N GLU A 534 15.91 -6.06 -4.82
CA GLU A 534 14.89 -5.86 -3.81
C GLU A 534 13.46 -5.88 -4.39
N MET A 535 13.28 -5.28 -5.57
CA MET A 535 12.01 -5.27 -6.29
C MET A 535 11.59 -6.68 -6.71
N SER A 536 12.52 -7.50 -7.22
CA SER A 536 12.27 -8.92 -7.52
C SER A 536 11.88 -9.71 -6.26
N LYS A 537 12.57 -9.49 -5.14
CA LYS A 537 12.22 -10.13 -3.86
C LYS A 537 10.83 -9.71 -3.38
N SER A 538 10.50 -8.44 -3.50
CA SER A 538 9.19 -7.89 -3.12
C SER A 538 8.07 -8.44 -4.01
N ALA A 539 8.30 -8.55 -5.31
CA ALA A 539 7.39 -9.17 -6.26
C ALA A 539 7.09 -10.64 -5.88
N ASN A 540 8.13 -11.41 -5.55
CA ASN A 540 7.96 -12.79 -5.06
C ASN A 540 7.16 -12.84 -3.74
N LYS A 541 7.32 -11.86 -2.86
CA LYS A 541 6.54 -11.80 -1.61
C LYS A 541 5.06 -11.50 -1.88
N VAL A 542 4.76 -10.59 -2.80
CA VAL A 542 3.38 -10.29 -3.21
C VAL A 542 2.74 -11.53 -3.85
N TYR A 543 3.47 -12.24 -4.70
CA TYR A 543 3.04 -13.52 -5.27
C TYR A 543 2.63 -14.53 -4.18
N GLU A 544 3.50 -14.74 -3.17
CA GLU A 544 3.24 -15.66 -2.06
C GLU A 544 2.02 -15.23 -1.23
N VAL A 545 1.86 -13.93 -0.97
CA VAL A 545 0.70 -13.39 -0.24
C VAL A 545 -0.59 -13.58 -1.03
N ALA A 546 -0.56 -13.38 -2.35
CA ALA A 546 -1.71 -13.57 -3.22
C ALA A 546 -2.15 -15.04 -3.29
N GLU A 547 -1.22 -16.00 -3.41
CA GLU A 547 -1.54 -17.45 -3.34
C GLU A 547 -2.15 -17.83 -1.99
N ASN A 548 -1.60 -17.30 -0.89
CA ASN A 548 -2.14 -17.54 0.44
C ASN A 548 -3.55 -16.96 0.61
N LEU A 549 -3.82 -15.78 0.03
CA LEU A 549 -5.14 -15.14 0.05
C LEU A 549 -6.17 -15.96 -0.74
N GLU A 550 -5.79 -16.48 -1.91
CA GLU A 550 -6.64 -17.39 -2.70
C GLU A 550 -6.97 -18.66 -1.91
N SER A 551 -5.95 -19.32 -1.34
CA SER A 551 -6.10 -20.53 -0.52
C SER A 551 -7.00 -20.30 0.70
N MET A 552 -6.81 -19.20 1.44
CA MET A 552 -7.65 -18.84 2.59
C MET A 552 -9.10 -18.56 2.17
N THR A 553 -9.29 -17.91 1.01
CA THR A 553 -10.61 -17.60 0.47
C THR A 553 -11.35 -18.85 0.00
N GLU A 554 -10.67 -19.80 -0.65
CA GLU A 554 -11.25 -21.10 -1.02
C GLU A 554 -11.65 -21.92 0.23
N ASN A 555 -10.84 -21.91 1.29
CA ASN A 555 -11.22 -22.56 2.55
C ASN A 555 -12.48 -21.92 3.18
N LEU A 556 -12.53 -20.58 3.24
CA LEU A 556 -13.69 -19.86 3.76
C LEU A 556 -14.94 -20.10 2.91
N LYS A 557 -14.82 -20.11 1.58
CA LYS A 557 -15.86 -20.50 0.63
C LYS A 557 -16.35 -21.93 0.90
N GLY A 558 -15.43 -22.87 1.16
CA GLY A 558 -15.74 -24.24 1.59
C GLY A 558 -16.56 -24.30 2.90
N ASN A 559 -16.33 -23.38 3.84
CA ASN A 559 -17.12 -23.29 5.06
C ASN A 559 -18.49 -22.63 4.84
N ILE A 560 -18.59 -21.63 3.96
CA ILE A 560 -19.84 -20.93 3.65
C ILE A 560 -20.77 -21.75 2.75
N THR A 561 -20.24 -22.65 1.93
CA THR A 561 -21.03 -23.58 1.11
C THR A 561 -21.80 -24.61 1.93
N LYS A 562 -21.41 -24.86 3.19
CA LYS A 562 -22.18 -25.69 4.15
C LYS A 562 -23.55 -25.08 4.47
N PHE A 563 -23.70 -23.76 4.35
CA PHE A 563 -24.96 -23.07 4.54
C PHE A 563 -25.79 -23.07 3.25
N ARG A 564 -27.07 -23.43 3.35
CA ARG A 564 -28.00 -23.40 2.22
C ARG A 564 -28.74 -22.07 2.26
N ILE A 565 -28.60 -21.28 1.21
CA ILE A 565 -29.27 -19.98 1.04
C ILE A 565 -29.95 -19.95 -0.32
N ASN A 566 -31.01 -19.14 -0.44
CA ASN A 566 -31.60 -18.83 -1.73
C ASN A 566 -30.78 -17.71 -2.39
N ASN A 567 -30.69 -17.75 -3.71
CA ASN A 567 -30.15 -16.63 -4.49
C ASN A 567 -31.05 -15.41 -4.42
#